data_AF-A0A6J1Q732-F1
#
_entry.id   AF-A0A6J1Q732-F1
#
_cell.length_a   1.000
_cell.length_b   1.000
_cell.length_c   1.000
_cell.angle_alpha   90.00
_cell.angle_beta   90.00
_cell.angle_gamma   90.00
#
_symmetry.space_group_name_H-M   'P 1'
#
loop_
_entity.id
_entity.type
_entity.pdbx_description
1 polymer ?
#
loop_
_entity_poly.entity_id
_entity_poly.type
_entity_poly.pdbx_seq_one_letter_code
_entity_poly.pdbx_strand_id
1 'polypeptide(L)'
;MDILTSNDEFDNIKLFDSTIEIVSFVDGIEAPRYVGDKQQYKIFKFFLNNGNGKRVQVITWNDEVDKVEPHIKLNYIVHLDGVQARPPKASQFNNGNVPYELQIRSNTIVSNLGKYKLLCSSDIEPENVQFSDVLTTSTRVIIDGYIKTNFAPVYNNKLNKSIGCGSLTDGEYKLEIHIMNFNEEIYRNLNLRKGDKIKIIGTIQTTVDPPCFIVQNIKDLSQIDGHMPLKTVIKVSRTLKKRSAENNLLQQHSNKKSKLD
;
A
#
# COMPACT_ATOMS: atom_id res chain seq x y z
N MET A 1 -7.44 3.60 -16.15
CA MET A 1 -7.98 4.55 -15.15
C MET A 1 -7.21 5.83 -15.41
N ASP A 2 -7.66 6.58 -16.40
CA ASP A 2 -6.80 7.56 -17.08
C ASP A 2 -7.00 8.97 -16.51
N ILE A 3 -7.44 9.04 -15.26
CA ILE A 3 -7.80 10.30 -14.60
C ILE A 3 -6.78 10.73 -13.55
N LEU A 4 -5.91 9.84 -13.06
CA LEU A 4 -4.92 10.20 -12.05
C LEU A 4 -3.66 10.75 -12.72
N THR A 5 -3.09 11.79 -12.12
CA THR A 5 -1.82 12.40 -12.55
C THR A 5 -0.69 11.36 -12.56
N SER A 6 -0.06 11.20 -13.72
CA SER A 6 1.00 10.22 -13.97
C SER A 6 2.32 10.57 -13.27
N ASN A 7 3.23 9.60 -13.19
CA ASN A 7 4.56 9.83 -12.61
C ASN A 7 5.34 10.90 -13.39
N ASP A 8 5.23 10.88 -14.72
CA ASP A 8 5.90 11.85 -15.59
C ASP A 8 5.37 13.26 -15.34
N GLU A 9 4.07 13.44 -15.13
CA GLU A 9 3.50 14.74 -14.76
C GLU A 9 4.00 15.21 -13.39
N PHE A 10 4.03 14.32 -12.38
CA PHE A 10 4.63 14.65 -11.07
C PHE A 10 6.10 15.06 -11.19
N ASP A 11 6.87 14.39 -12.06
CA ASP A 11 8.30 14.64 -12.23
C ASP A 11 8.60 15.92 -13.03
N ASN A 12 7.64 16.39 -13.84
CA ASN A 12 7.74 17.63 -14.61
C ASN A 12 7.25 18.88 -13.87
N ILE A 13 6.64 18.74 -12.69
CA ILE A 13 6.22 19.89 -11.87
C ILE A 13 7.44 20.73 -11.47
N LYS A 14 7.39 22.03 -11.80
CA LYS A 14 8.43 22.99 -11.46
C LYS A 14 8.16 23.63 -10.10
N LEU A 15 9.22 23.81 -9.31
CA LEU A 15 9.14 24.58 -8.07
C LEU A 15 8.65 26.00 -8.35
N PHE A 16 7.80 26.49 -7.45
CA PHE A 16 7.15 27.80 -7.50
C PHE A 16 6.09 27.98 -8.59
N ASP A 17 5.88 26.96 -9.44
CA ASP A 17 4.70 26.91 -10.31
C ASP A 17 3.45 27.00 -9.43
N SER A 18 2.58 27.92 -9.83
CA SER A 18 1.42 28.43 -9.12
C SER A 18 0.13 28.06 -9.85
N THR A 19 0.19 27.22 -10.87
CA THR A 19 -0.94 26.89 -11.72
C THR A 19 -1.06 25.37 -11.87
N ILE A 20 -0.56 24.64 -10.88
CA ILE A 20 -0.53 23.19 -10.94
C ILE A 20 -1.95 22.68 -10.80
N GLU A 21 -2.30 21.80 -11.72
CA GLU A 21 -3.52 21.02 -11.72
C GLU A 21 -3.15 19.55 -11.51
N ILE A 22 -3.74 18.90 -10.50
CA ILE A 22 -3.52 17.48 -10.25
C ILE A 22 -4.82 16.77 -9.89
N VAL A 23 -4.91 15.50 -10.26
CA VAL A 23 -5.98 14.60 -9.87
C VAL A 23 -5.36 13.38 -9.23
N SER A 24 -5.69 13.12 -7.97
CA SER A 24 -5.02 12.11 -7.17
C SER A 24 -5.91 11.69 -5.99
N PHE A 25 -5.69 10.53 -5.38
CA PHE A 25 -6.50 10.10 -4.24
C PHE A 25 -5.85 10.42 -2.90
N VAL A 26 -6.69 10.71 -1.90
CA VAL A 26 -6.23 11.01 -0.54
C VAL A 26 -5.86 9.72 0.19
N ASP A 27 -4.58 9.51 0.50
CA ASP A 27 -4.09 8.32 1.20
C ASP A 27 -3.74 8.54 2.68
N GLY A 28 -3.75 9.79 3.13
CA GLY A 28 -3.52 10.17 4.52
C GLY A 28 -3.99 11.58 4.83
N ILE A 29 -4.37 11.81 6.09
CA ILE A 29 -4.86 13.09 6.61
C ILE A 29 -4.23 13.31 7.99
N GLU A 30 -3.64 14.48 8.22
CA GLU A 30 -3.33 14.98 9.57
C GLU A 30 -4.38 16.02 9.96
N ALA A 31 -5.06 15.78 11.09
CA ALA A 31 -6.12 16.67 11.57
C ALA A 31 -5.62 18.13 11.70
N PRO A 32 -6.49 19.13 11.42
CA PRO A 32 -6.12 20.52 11.60
C PRO A 32 -5.66 20.80 13.02
N ARG A 33 -4.62 21.64 13.15
CA ARG A 33 -4.08 22.05 14.44
C ARG A 33 -3.57 23.48 14.39
N TYR A 34 -3.45 24.11 15.55
CA TYR A 34 -2.81 25.40 15.69
C TYR A 34 -1.32 25.24 15.99
N VAL A 35 -0.48 26.04 15.33
CA VAL A 35 0.98 26.02 15.43
C VAL A 35 1.56 27.44 15.55
N GLY A 36 2.85 27.51 15.85
CA GLY A 36 3.56 28.75 16.18
C GLY A 36 3.63 28.98 17.69
N ASP A 37 4.56 29.81 18.13
CA ASP A 37 4.83 30.03 19.56
C ASP A 37 3.61 30.58 20.33
N LYS A 38 2.67 31.22 19.62
CA LYS A 38 1.41 31.75 20.17
C LYS A 38 0.20 30.98 19.67
N GLN A 39 0.39 29.80 19.06
CA GLN A 39 -0.68 28.99 18.43
C GLN A 39 -1.53 29.80 17.44
N GLN A 40 -0.91 30.74 16.73
CA GLN A 40 -1.62 31.72 15.89
C GLN A 40 -1.90 31.25 14.47
N TYR A 41 -1.28 30.14 14.03
CA TYR A 41 -1.44 29.65 12.66
C TYR A 41 -2.20 28.33 12.65
N LYS A 42 -3.31 28.27 11.93
CA LYS A 42 -4.02 27.01 11.68
C LYS A 42 -3.37 26.30 10.51
N ILE A 43 -3.03 25.02 10.65
CA ILE A 43 -2.47 24.19 9.59
C ILE A 43 -3.31 22.94 9.42
N PHE A 44 -3.54 22.55 8.17
CA PHE A 44 -4.11 21.28 7.78
C PHE A 44 -3.20 20.61 6.75
N LYS A 45 -2.96 19.30 6.90
CA LYS A 45 -2.13 18.53 5.97
C LYS A 45 -2.86 17.28 5.52
N PHE A 46 -2.71 16.97 4.25
CA PHE A 46 -3.17 15.71 3.68
C PHE A 46 -2.20 15.26 2.59
N PHE A 47 -2.39 14.03 2.12
CA PHE A 47 -1.46 13.39 1.21
C PHE A 47 -2.20 12.84 0.01
N LEU A 48 -1.67 13.14 -1.17
CA LEU A 48 -2.20 12.70 -2.44
C LEU A 48 -1.28 11.66 -3.05
N ASN A 49 -1.85 10.55 -3.49
CA ASN A 49 -1.15 9.41 -4.07
C ASN A 49 -1.76 9.07 -5.43
N ASN A 50 -0.91 8.83 -6.43
CA ASN A 50 -1.38 8.53 -7.79
C ASN A 50 -1.58 7.04 -8.07
N GLY A 51 -1.37 6.19 -7.07
CA GLY A 51 -1.50 4.73 -7.21
C GLY A 51 -0.34 4.08 -7.94
N ASN A 52 0.63 4.87 -8.45
CA ASN A 52 1.78 4.39 -9.20
C ASN A 52 3.12 4.81 -8.56
N GLY A 53 3.12 4.94 -7.23
CA GLY A 53 4.33 5.14 -6.44
C GLY A 53 4.73 6.60 -6.22
N LYS A 54 3.97 7.60 -6.69
CA LYS A 54 4.18 9.01 -6.31
C LYS A 54 3.19 9.43 -5.23
N ARG A 55 3.72 10.13 -4.23
CA ARG A 55 2.99 10.63 -3.08
C ARG A 55 3.46 12.04 -2.76
N VAL A 56 2.54 13.00 -2.79
CA VAL A 56 2.81 14.41 -2.50
C VAL A 56 2.10 14.86 -1.23
N GLN A 57 2.80 15.66 -0.44
CA GLN A 57 2.24 16.35 0.71
C GLN A 57 1.52 17.62 0.25
N VAL A 58 0.31 17.84 0.75
CA VAL A 58 -0.46 19.06 0.54
C VAL A 58 -0.63 19.79 1.87
N ILE A 59 -0.35 21.09 1.88
CA ILE A 59 -0.47 21.96 3.06
C ILE A 59 -1.47 23.09 2.80
N THR A 60 -2.34 23.30 3.79
CA THR A 60 -3.29 24.41 3.84
C THR A 60 -3.08 25.22 5.12
N TRP A 61 -3.20 26.54 5.04
CA TRP A 61 -2.98 27.45 6.17
C TRP A 61 -4.18 28.35 6.43
N ASN A 62 -4.40 28.69 7.70
CA ASN A 62 -5.34 29.69 8.21
C ASN A 62 -6.74 29.53 7.60
N ASP A 63 -7.31 30.60 7.06
CA ASP A 63 -8.68 30.68 6.56
C ASP A 63 -8.98 29.67 5.44
N GLU A 64 -7.97 29.22 4.70
CA GLU A 64 -8.14 28.20 3.67
C GLU A 64 -8.40 26.82 4.27
N VAL A 65 -8.03 26.58 5.53
CA VAL A 65 -8.25 25.29 6.20
C VAL A 65 -9.74 24.97 6.30
N ASP A 66 -10.53 25.94 6.74
CA ASP A 66 -11.98 25.76 6.93
C ASP A 66 -12.73 25.54 5.61
N LYS A 67 -12.16 26.04 4.50
CA LYS A 67 -12.70 25.81 3.15
C LYS A 67 -12.34 24.43 2.63
N VAL A 68 -11.11 23.97 2.87
CA VAL A 68 -10.57 22.74 2.25
C VAL A 68 -10.96 21.50 3.04
N GLU A 69 -10.85 21.52 4.37
CA GLU A 69 -11.04 20.35 5.24
C GLU A 69 -12.33 19.56 4.93
N PRO A 70 -13.51 20.18 4.76
CA PRO A 70 -14.75 19.43 4.51
C PRO A 70 -14.76 18.61 3.20
N HIS A 71 -13.92 19.00 2.23
CA HIS A 71 -13.83 18.36 0.92
C HIS A 71 -12.85 17.18 0.89
N ILE A 72 -11.95 17.11 1.87
CA ILE A 72 -10.88 16.11 1.93
C ILE A 72 -11.35 14.91 2.76
N LYS A 73 -11.49 13.76 2.09
CA LYS A 73 -11.89 12.49 2.70
C LYS A 73 -10.92 11.40 2.28
N LEU A 74 -10.53 10.56 3.25
CA LEU A 74 -9.64 9.43 2.98
C LEU A 74 -10.23 8.50 1.91
N ASN A 75 -9.40 8.03 0.99
CA ASN A 75 -9.78 7.18 -0.16
C ASN A 75 -10.75 7.84 -1.15
N TYR A 76 -10.76 9.16 -1.27
CA TYR A 76 -11.45 9.87 -2.35
C TYR A 76 -10.46 10.44 -3.34
N ILE A 77 -10.86 10.44 -4.62
CA ILE A 77 -10.17 11.16 -5.68
C ILE A 77 -10.49 12.64 -5.51
N VAL A 78 -9.44 13.44 -5.42
CA VAL A 78 -9.52 14.89 -5.34
C VAL A 78 -8.81 15.46 -6.55
N HIS A 79 -9.47 16.44 -7.16
CA HIS A 79 -8.91 17.32 -8.16
C HIS A 79 -8.57 18.64 -7.50
N LEU A 80 -7.31 19.05 -7.65
CA LEU A 80 -6.81 20.33 -7.21
C LEU A 80 -6.42 21.12 -8.45
N ASP A 81 -6.98 22.31 -8.61
CA ASP A 81 -6.64 23.26 -9.69
C ASP A 81 -6.11 24.56 -9.07
N GLY A 82 -4.98 25.04 -9.56
CA GLY A 82 -4.35 26.28 -9.10
C GLY A 82 -3.54 26.15 -7.81
N VAL A 83 -3.02 24.96 -7.49
CA VAL A 83 -2.09 24.77 -6.35
C VAL A 83 -0.68 25.23 -6.68
N GLN A 84 0.09 25.57 -5.64
CA GLN A 84 1.47 25.99 -5.81
C GLN A 84 2.45 24.90 -5.36
N ALA A 85 3.42 24.54 -6.20
CA ALA A 85 4.55 23.72 -5.77
C ALA A 85 5.56 24.58 -5.03
N ARG A 86 6.04 24.11 -3.89
CA ARG A 86 7.07 24.79 -3.11
C ARG A 86 8.07 23.78 -2.54
N PRO A 87 9.32 24.21 -2.30
CA PRO A 87 10.22 23.39 -1.51
C PRO A 87 9.65 23.26 -0.09
N PRO A 88 9.72 22.07 0.51
CA PRO A 88 9.36 21.91 1.91
C PRO A 88 10.29 22.77 2.79
N LYS A 89 9.77 23.31 3.90
CA LYS A 89 10.55 24.17 4.80
C LYS A 89 11.85 23.51 5.28
N ALA A 90 11.81 22.20 5.46
CA ALA A 90 12.99 21.36 5.62
C ALA A 90 12.65 19.97 5.07
N SER A 91 13.63 19.27 4.48
CA SER A 91 13.40 17.99 3.82
C SER A 91 12.79 16.93 4.74
N GLN A 92 13.15 16.94 6.02
CA GLN A 92 12.60 16.05 7.05
C GLN A 92 11.11 16.30 7.38
N PHE A 93 10.52 17.41 6.91
CA PHE A 93 9.10 17.71 7.11
C PHE A 93 8.23 17.40 5.89
N ASN A 94 8.84 16.88 4.82
CA ASN A 94 8.12 16.34 3.69
C ASN A 94 7.86 14.85 3.93
N ASN A 95 6.62 14.52 4.27
CA ASN A 95 6.22 13.12 4.44
C ASN A 95 5.80 12.47 3.09
N GLY A 96 5.94 13.18 1.96
CA GLY A 96 5.81 12.63 0.61
C GLY A 96 7.12 12.03 0.07
N ASN A 97 7.11 11.60 -1.19
CA ASN A 97 8.28 11.06 -1.89
C ASN A 97 8.69 11.84 -3.15
N VAL A 98 8.02 12.97 -3.42
CA VAL A 98 8.42 13.96 -4.43
C VAL A 98 9.23 15.10 -3.76
N PRO A 99 10.13 15.80 -4.48
CA PRO A 99 11.04 16.78 -3.87
C PRO A 99 10.38 18.12 -3.48
N TYR A 100 9.06 18.20 -3.55
CA TYR A 100 8.27 19.40 -3.27
C TYR A 100 7.02 19.07 -2.45
N GLU A 101 6.36 20.11 -1.96
CA GLU A 101 5.01 20.05 -1.41
C GLU A 101 4.08 20.96 -2.23
N LEU A 102 2.78 20.69 -2.14
CA LEU A 102 1.75 21.52 -2.74
C LEU A 102 1.11 22.38 -1.66
N GLN A 103 1.03 23.68 -1.92
CA GLN A 103 0.37 24.64 -1.04
C GLN A 103 -0.98 25.04 -1.65
N ILE A 104 -2.05 24.83 -0.87
CA ILE A 104 -3.35 25.41 -1.20
C ILE A 104 -3.29 26.92 -1.02
N ARG A 105 -3.89 27.65 -1.97
CA ARG A 105 -4.02 29.10 -1.94
C ARG A 105 -5.48 29.50 -2.10
N SER A 106 -5.75 30.80 -1.94
CA SER A 106 -7.09 31.35 -2.02
C SER A 106 -7.78 31.17 -3.38
N ASN A 107 -7.01 30.96 -4.45
CA ASN A 107 -7.51 30.70 -5.80
C ASN A 107 -7.56 29.20 -6.16
N THR A 108 -7.20 28.31 -5.24
CA THR A 108 -7.23 26.88 -5.51
C THR A 108 -8.66 26.36 -5.48
N ILE A 109 -9.04 25.60 -6.51
CA ILE A 109 -10.31 24.88 -6.56
C ILE A 109 -10.06 23.45 -6.09
N VAL A 110 -10.87 23.00 -5.12
CA VAL A 110 -10.82 21.63 -4.59
C VAL A 110 -12.12 20.92 -4.95
N SER A 111 -12.03 19.93 -5.84
CA SER A 111 -13.16 19.15 -6.30
C SER A 111 -13.03 17.70 -5.86
N ASN A 112 -14.10 17.14 -5.29
CA ASN A 112 -14.16 15.72 -4.96
C ASN A 112 -14.77 14.95 -6.14
N LEU A 113 -13.98 14.08 -6.77
CA LEU A 113 -14.40 13.31 -7.95
C LEU A 113 -14.98 11.94 -7.60
N GLY A 114 -15.19 11.67 -6.32
CA GLY A 114 -15.77 10.42 -5.82
C GLY A 114 -14.75 9.51 -5.14
N LYS A 115 -15.24 8.34 -4.68
CA LYS A 115 -14.39 7.38 -3.98
C LYS A 115 -13.35 6.82 -4.94
N TYR A 116 -12.09 6.86 -4.53
CA TYR A 116 -11.05 6.07 -5.15
C TYR A 116 -11.36 4.61 -4.89
N LYS A 117 -11.93 3.97 -5.90
CA LYS A 117 -11.85 2.52 -6.00
C LYS A 117 -10.43 2.25 -6.45
N LEU A 118 -9.55 1.86 -5.52
CA LEU A 118 -8.36 1.16 -5.94
C LEU A 118 -8.85 0.10 -6.91
N LEU A 119 -8.36 0.12 -8.15
CA LEU A 119 -8.50 -1.03 -9.02
C LEU A 119 -7.73 -2.18 -8.34
N CYS A 120 -8.31 -2.78 -7.29
CA CYS A 120 -8.50 -4.21 -7.38
C CYS A 120 -9.09 -4.40 -8.77
N SER A 121 -8.43 -5.17 -9.61
CA SER A 121 -9.04 -5.80 -10.77
C SER A 121 -10.36 -6.46 -10.34
N SER A 122 -11.42 -5.67 -10.18
CA SER A 122 -12.68 -6.08 -9.55
C SER A 122 -13.66 -6.62 -10.56
N ASP A 123 -13.30 -6.56 -11.84
CA ASP A 123 -14.08 -7.16 -12.93
C ASP A 123 -13.45 -8.46 -13.44
N ILE A 124 -12.26 -8.83 -12.93
CA ILE A 124 -11.64 -10.14 -13.15
C ILE A 124 -11.71 -10.89 -11.82
N GLU A 125 -12.48 -11.97 -11.81
CA GLU A 125 -12.58 -12.86 -10.66
C GLU A 125 -11.17 -13.38 -10.32
N PRO A 126 -10.69 -13.21 -9.07
CA PRO A 126 -9.33 -13.56 -8.72
C PRO A 126 -9.13 -15.07 -8.82
N GLU A 127 -8.07 -15.47 -9.51
CA GLU A 127 -7.73 -16.88 -9.70
C GLU A 127 -7.14 -17.48 -8.42
N ASN A 128 -7.45 -18.75 -8.13
CA ASN A 128 -6.77 -19.48 -7.08
C ASN A 128 -5.37 -19.88 -7.54
N VAL A 129 -4.35 -19.45 -6.80
CA VAL A 129 -2.95 -19.74 -7.09
C VAL A 129 -2.35 -20.52 -5.93
N GLN A 130 -1.49 -21.48 -6.25
CA GLN A 130 -0.74 -22.20 -5.23
C GLN A 130 0.24 -21.27 -4.51
N PHE A 131 0.44 -21.51 -3.21
CA PHE A 131 1.32 -20.70 -2.38
C PHE A 131 2.73 -20.57 -2.97
N SER A 132 3.25 -21.63 -3.59
CA SER A 132 4.57 -21.64 -4.24
C SER A 132 4.68 -20.76 -5.48
N ASP A 133 3.56 -20.49 -6.16
CA ASP A 133 3.55 -19.82 -7.46
C ASP A 133 3.16 -18.35 -7.36
N VAL A 134 2.74 -17.89 -6.17
CA VAL A 134 2.29 -16.50 -5.92
C VAL A 134 3.31 -15.44 -6.33
N LEU A 135 4.62 -15.72 -6.31
CA LEU A 135 5.66 -14.76 -6.71
C LEU A 135 5.76 -14.56 -8.23
N THR A 136 5.04 -15.36 -9.02
CA THR A 136 4.98 -15.27 -10.48
C THR A 136 3.75 -14.53 -10.98
N THR A 137 2.83 -14.16 -10.08
CA THR A 137 1.61 -13.45 -10.44
C THR A 137 1.83 -11.93 -10.46
N SER A 138 1.06 -11.24 -11.30
CA SER A 138 1.02 -9.78 -11.36
C SER A 138 -0.40 -9.23 -11.10
N THR A 139 -1.37 -10.12 -10.92
CA THR A 139 -2.80 -9.82 -10.79
C THR A 139 -3.29 -10.12 -9.37
N ARG A 140 -4.56 -9.77 -9.10
CA ARG A 140 -5.24 -10.14 -7.87
C ARG A 140 -5.54 -11.64 -7.89
N VAL A 141 -5.08 -12.34 -6.86
CA VAL A 141 -5.19 -13.80 -6.73
C VAL A 141 -5.70 -14.18 -5.36
N ILE A 142 -6.23 -15.40 -5.28
CA ILE A 142 -6.61 -16.06 -4.05
C ILE A 142 -5.48 -17.04 -3.69
N ILE A 143 -5.01 -16.98 -2.44
CA ILE A 143 -4.09 -17.98 -1.90
C ILE A 143 -4.62 -18.55 -0.59
N ASP A 144 -4.38 -19.83 -0.39
CA ASP A 144 -4.67 -20.53 0.86
C ASP A 144 -3.36 -20.74 1.63
N GLY A 145 -3.40 -20.54 2.95
CA GLY A 145 -2.23 -20.75 3.80
C GLY A 145 -2.61 -20.83 5.27
N TYR A 146 -1.67 -21.30 6.09
CA TYR A 146 -1.85 -21.38 7.53
C TYR A 146 -1.28 -20.14 8.20
N ILE A 147 -1.97 -19.60 9.20
CA ILE A 147 -1.50 -18.43 9.94
C ILE A 147 -0.21 -18.79 10.69
N LYS A 148 0.89 -18.16 10.30
CA LYS A 148 2.20 -18.34 10.94
C LYS A 148 2.46 -17.28 12.01
N THR A 149 2.12 -16.05 11.70
CA THR A 149 2.14 -14.91 12.62
C THR A 149 0.79 -14.23 12.50
N ASN A 150 0.11 -14.09 13.64
CA ASN A 150 -1.17 -13.37 13.71
C ASN A 150 -1.00 -11.94 13.21
N PHE A 151 -2.08 -11.39 12.66
CA PHE A 151 -2.09 -10.01 12.19
C PHE A 151 -2.21 -9.04 13.35
N ALA A 152 -1.34 -8.03 13.37
CA ALA A 152 -1.32 -6.96 14.36
C ALA A 152 -1.07 -5.61 13.67
N PRO A 153 -1.52 -4.49 14.26
CA PRO A 153 -1.23 -3.18 13.71
C PRO A 153 0.26 -2.87 13.81
N VAL A 154 0.86 -2.44 12.70
CA VAL A 154 2.26 -2.02 12.59
C VAL A 154 2.30 -0.72 11.78
N TYR A 155 3.05 0.26 12.28
CA TYR A 155 3.25 1.51 11.56
C TYR A 155 4.20 1.31 10.37
N ASN A 156 3.71 1.60 9.17
CA ASN A 156 4.50 1.54 7.94
C ASN A 156 4.99 2.94 7.57
N ASN A 157 6.28 3.18 7.74
CA ASN A 157 6.92 4.48 7.45
C ASN A 157 6.80 4.90 5.98
N LYS A 158 6.84 3.97 5.03
CA LYS A 158 6.75 4.29 3.59
C LYS A 158 5.36 4.78 3.20
N LEU A 159 4.33 4.22 3.84
CA LEU A 159 2.93 4.61 3.64
C LEU A 159 2.47 5.68 4.65
N ASN A 160 3.32 6.03 5.62
CA ASN A 160 3.02 6.95 6.72
C ASN A 160 1.70 6.61 7.45
N LYS A 161 1.37 5.31 7.57
CA LYS A 161 0.10 4.84 8.17
C LYS A 161 0.26 3.52 8.90
N SER A 162 -0.67 3.24 9.82
CA SER A 162 -0.79 1.91 10.44
C SER A 162 -1.44 0.92 9.48
N ILE A 163 -0.85 -0.27 9.35
CA ILE A 163 -1.35 -1.40 8.55
C ILE A 163 -1.38 -2.67 9.40
N GLY A 164 -2.14 -3.68 8.98
CA GLY A 164 -2.04 -5.01 9.58
C GLY A 164 -0.82 -5.73 9.02
N CYS A 165 0.05 -6.27 9.87
CA CYS A 165 1.18 -7.09 9.45
C CYS A 165 1.10 -8.47 10.10
N GLY A 166 1.31 -9.51 9.30
CA GLY A 166 1.28 -10.91 9.70
C GLY A 166 2.02 -11.78 8.68
N SER A 167 1.91 -13.11 8.82
CA SER A 167 2.45 -14.01 7.80
C SER A 167 1.65 -15.30 7.68
N LEU A 168 1.62 -15.82 6.46
CA LEU A 168 1.10 -17.16 6.14
C LEU A 168 2.25 -18.13 5.84
N THR A 169 1.94 -19.42 5.93
CA THR A 169 2.83 -20.51 5.57
C THR A 169 2.08 -21.63 4.86
N ASP A 170 2.73 -22.30 3.91
CA ASP A 170 2.27 -23.58 3.35
C ASP A 170 2.76 -24.79 4.16
N GLY A 171 3.81 -24.58 4.98
CA GLY A 171 4.43 -25.59 5.82
C GLY A 171 5.93 -25.73 5.55
N GLU A 172 6.40 -25.20 4.43
CA GLU A 172 7.81 -25.12 4.05
C GLU A 172 8.29 -23.67 3.99
N TYR A 173 7.50 -22.80 3.37
CA TYR A 173 7.79 -21.39 3.14
C TYR A 173 6.84 -20.48 3.90
N LYS A 174 7.32 -19.30 4.27
CA LYS A 174 6.53 -18.19 4.82
C LYS A 174 6.43 -17.05 3.82
N LEU A 175 5.30 -16.36 3.87
CA LEU A 175 5.03 -15.14 3.11
C LEU A 175 4.51 -14.07 4.06
N GLU A 176 5.13 -12.89 4.02
CA GLU A 176 4.67 -11.72 4.78
C GLU A 176 3.44 -11.13 4.12
N ILE A 177 2.44 -10.77 4.94
CA ILE A 177 1.15 -10.26 4.47
C ILE A 177 0.92 -8.89 5.10
N HIS A 178 0.59 -7.89 4.27
CA HIS A 178 0.21 -6.54 4.70
C HIS A 178 -1.26 -6.28 4.38
N ILE A 179 -2.06 -5.92 5.38
CA ILE A 179 -3.47 -5.54 5.25
C ILE A 179 -3.57 -4.02 5.31
N MET A 180 -3.90 -3.38 4.19
CA MET A 180 -3.86 -1.92 4.03
C MET A 180 -4.87 -1.19 4.90
N ASN A 181 -6.07 -1.73 5.03
CA ASN A 181 -7.17 -1.22 5.87
C ASN A 181 -7.46 -2.21 6.99
N PHE A 182 -6.52 -2.31 7.93
CA PHE A 182 -6.64 -3.21 9.06
C PHE A 182 -7.49 -2.60 10.17
N ASN A 183 -8.42 -3.40 10.71
CA ASN A 183 -9.21 -3.06 11.88
C ASN A 183 -9.05 -4.17 12.91
N GLU A 184 -8.47 -3.83 14.06
CA GLU A 184 -8.13 -4.80 15.09
C GLU A 184 -9.36 -5.42 15.76
N GLU A 185 -10.42 -4.65 15.96
CA GLU A 185 -11.67 -5.16 16.55
C GLU A 185 -12.32 -6.19 15.64
N ILE A 186 -12.40 -5.91 14.33
CA ILE A 186 -12.91 -6.88 13.34
C ILE A 186 -12.03 -8.13 13.34
N TYR A 187 -10.70 -7.98 13.40
CA TYR A 187 -9.79 -9.14 13.42
C TYR A 187 -10.01 -10.04 14.64
N ARG A 188 -10.15 -9.44 15.83
CA ARG A 188 -10.41 -10.18 17.07
C ARG A 188 -11.72 -10.97 16.99
N ASN A 189 -12.75 -10.40 16.37
CA ASN A 189 -14.05 -11.06 16.20
C ASN A 189 -14.02 -12.26 15.24
N LEU A 190 -13.01 -12.37 14.36
CA LEU A 190 -12.83 -13.55 13.51
C LEU A 190 -12.33 -14.76 14.30
N ASN A 191 -11.84 -14.59 15.53
CA ASN A 191 -11.33 -15.66 16.40
C ASN A 191 -10.23 -16.54 15.76
N LEU A 192 -9.52 -16.00 14.77
CA LEU A 192 -8.44 -16.69 14.07
C LEU A 192 -7.21 -16.85 14.98
N ARG A 193 -6.58 -18.02 14.91
CA ARG A 193 -5.41 -18.38 15.69
C ARG A 193 -4.27 -18.84 14.80
N LYS A 194 -3.07 -18.79 15.35
CA LYS A 194 -1.88 -19.36 14.73
C LYS A 194 -2.12 -20.84 14.42
N GLY A 195 -1.83 -21.23 13.18
CA GLY A 195 -2.08 -22.57 12.66
C GLY A 195 -3.40 -22.72 11.92
N ASP A 196 -4.36 -21.81 12.07
CA ASP A 196 -5.62 -21.90 11.32
C ASP A 196 -5.38 -21.67 9.84
N LYS A 197 -6.07 -22.45 9.00
CA LYS A 197 -6.03 -22.29 7.56
C LYS A 197 -6.98 -21.17 7.16
N ILE A 198 -6.46 -20.24 6.36
CA ILE A 198 -7.24 -19.13 5.83
C ILE A 198 -7.01 -19.01 4.33
N LYS A 199 -8.03 -18.46 3.68
CA LYS A 199 -8.00 -17.99 2.31
C LYS A 199 -7.86 -16.47 2.34
N ILE A 200 -6.96 -15.93 1.53
CA ILE A 200 -6.79 -14.48 1.40
C ILE A 200 -6.79 -14.05 -0.05
N ILE A 201 -7.38 -12.88 -0.32
CA ILE A 201 -7.42 -12.29 -1.65
C ILE A 201 -6.53 -11.04 -1.67
N GLY A 202 -5.60 -10.99 -2.61
CA GLY A 202 -4.66 -9.88 -2.69
C GLY A 202 -3.73 -9.95 -3.88
N THR A 203 -2.66 -9.16 -3.82
CA THR A 203 -1.67 -8.99 -4.90
C THR A 203 -0.27 -9.09 -4.33
N ILE A 204 0.66 -9.73 -5.03
CA ILE A 204 2.06 -9.78 -4.59
C ILE A 204 2.78 -8.48 -4.94
N GLN A 205 3.56 -7.94 -4.00
CA GLN A 205 4.50 -6.86 -4.22
C GLN A 205 5.93 -7.42 -4.22
N THR A 206 6.51 -7.56 -5.41
CA THR A 206 7.87 -8.10 -5.60
C THR A 206 8.94 -7.03 -5.75
N THR A 207 8.56 -5.75 -5.78
CA THR A 207 9.48 -4.60 -5.84
C THR A 207 10.11 -4.27 -4.49
N VAL A 208 9.73 -4.98 -3.43
CA VAL A 208 10.29 -4.88 -2.08
C VAL A 208 10.98 -6.20 -1.73
N ASP A 209 12.05 -6.13 -0.94
CA ASP A 209 12.77 -7.29 -0.42
C ASP A 209 12.72 -7.27 1.11
N PRO A 210 12.14 -8.30 1.77
CA PRO A 210 11.48 -9.47 1.18
C PRO A 210 10.14 -9.11 0.48
N PRO A 211 9.71 -9.88 -0.54
CA PRO A 211 8.40 -9.72 -1.15
C PRO A 211 7.28 -9.87 -0.12
N CYS A 212 6.24 -9.05 -0.24
CA CYS A 212 5.06 -9.12 0.62
C CYS A 212 3.77 -9.21 -0.19
N PHE A 213 2.77 -9.86 0.38
CA PHE A 213 1.44 -9.97 -0.22
C PHE A 213 0.52 -8.90 0.36
N ILE A 214 -0.05 -8.09 -0.52
CA ILE A 214 -0.87 -6.95 -0.17
C ILE A 214 -2.33 -7.35 -0.24
N VAL A 215 -3.01 -7.23 0.90
CA VAL A 215 -4.45 -7.41 1.07
C VAL A 215 -5.07 -6.04 1.33
N GLN A 216 -6.18 -5.73 0.67
CA GLN A 216 -6.77 -4.40 0.81
C GLN A 216 -7.52 -4.25 2.12
N ASN A 217 -8.42 -5.18 2.42
CA ASN A 217 -9.28 -5.11 3.59
C ASN A 217 -9.26 -6.42 4.35
N ILE A 218 -9.52 -6.33 5.65
CA ILE A 218 -9.68 -7.53 6.48
C ILE A 218 -10.81 -8.47 6.00
N LYS A 219 -11.80 -7.93 5.29
CA LYS A 219 -12.91 -8.70 4.70
C LYS A 219 -12.46 -9.62 3.56
N ASP A 220 -11.26 -9.43 3.02
CA ASP A 220 -10.66 -10.30 2.01
C ASP A 220 -9.99 -11.55 2.64
N LEU A 221 -10.14 -11.76 3.95
CA LEU A 221 -9.74 -12.98 4.67
C LEU A 221 -10.99 -13.81 4.96
N SER A 222 -10.90 -15.12 4.74
CA SER A 222 -11.90 -16.08 5.19
C SER A 222 -11.25 -17.32 5.79
N GLN A 223 -11.79 -17.80 6.92
CA GLN A 223 -11.38 -19.07 7.48
C GLN A 223 -11.86 -20.21 6.59
N ILE A 224 -11.02 -21.21 6.41
CA ILE A 224 -11.35 -22.45 5.71
C ILE A 224 -10.94 -23.64 6.56
N ASP A 225 -11.48 -24.82 6.24
CA ASP A 225 -11.16 -26.03 6.99
C ASP A 225 -9.68 -26.39 6.90
N GLY A 226 -9.07 -26.56 8.06
CA GLY A 226 -7.69 -26.98 8.20
C GLY A 226 -6.99 -26.30 9.37
N HIS A 227 -6.11 -27.06 10.02
CA HIS A 227 -5.26 -26.53 11.07
C HIS A 227 -3.87 -27.18 10.99
N MET A 228 -2.83 -26.36 11.03
CA MET A 228 -1.45 -26.81 11.13
C MET A 228 -1.01 -26.77 12.59
N PRO A 229 -0.54 -27.90 13.15
CA PRO A 229 -0.07 -27.96 14.53
C PRO A 229 1.02 -26.92 14.81
N LEU A 230 0.93 -26.26 15.97
CA LEU A 230 1.88 -25.22 16.38
C LEU A 230 3.35 -25.68 16.29
N LYS A 231 3.64 -26.94 16.65
CA LYS A 231 4.98 -27.55 16.56
C LYS A 231 5.57 -27.50 15.14
N THR A 232 4.72 -27.51 14.12
CA THR A 232 5.10 -27.41 12.71
C THR A 232 5.23 -25.96 12.30
N VAL A 233 4.20 -25.14 12.56
CA VAL A 233 4.14 -23.70 12.18
C VAL A 233 5.34 -22.90 12.72
N ILE A 234 5.76 -23.19 13.96
CA ILE A 234 6.86 -22.48 14.62
C ILE A 234 8.21 -22.78 13.93
N LYS A 235 8.39 -23.99 13.38
CA LYS A 235 9.64 -24.41 12.74
C LYS A 235 9.82 -23.84 11.33
N VAL A 236 8.75 -23.37 10.70
CA VAL A 236 8.85 -22.75 9.38
C VAL A 236 9.61 -21.42 9.50
N SER A 237 10.65 -21.21 8.71
CA SER A 237 11.43 -19.97 8.71
C SER A 237 11.84 -19.50 7.32
N ARG A 238 11.84 -20.40 6.32
CA ARG A 238 12.25 -20.11 4.95
C ARG A 238 11.28 -19.13 4.32
N THR A 239 11.77 -17.99 3.84
CA THR A 239 10.95 -17.05 3.06
C THR A 239 10.77 -17.60 1.65
N LEU A 240 9.57 -17.44 1.10
CA LEU A 240 9.31 -17.78 -0.29
C LEU A 240 10.22 -16.95 -1.21
N LYS A 241 10.92 -17.60 -2.14
CA LYS A 241 11.82 -16.95 -3.11
C LYS A 241 11.33 -17.17 -4.52
N LYS A 242 11.51 -16.19 -5.39
CA LYS A 242 11.21 -16.34 -6.82
C LYS A 242 12.11 -17.44 -7.36
N ARG A 243 11.55 -18.38 -8.14
CA ARG A 243 12.38 -19.36 -8.86
C ARG A 243 13.33 -18.56 -9.77
N SER A 244 14.62 -18.53 -9.44
CA SER A 244 15.61 -17.95 -10.35
C SER A 244 15.64 -18.82 -11.60
N ALA A 245 15.73 -18.18 -12.77
CA ALA A 245 15.92 -18.88 -14.05
C ALA A 245 17.18 -19.77 -14.07
N GLU A 246 18.04 -19.65 -13.05
CA GLU A 246 19.26 -20.44 -12.86
C GLU A 246 19.00 -21.91 -12.52
N ASN A 247 17.85 -22.26 -11.92
CA ASN A 247 17.54 -23.65 -11.61
C ASN A 247 17.25 -24.50 -12.87
N ASN A 248 16.92 -23.85 -14.01
CA ASN A 248 16.77 -24.55 -15.29
C ASN A 248 18.12 -24.78 -16.00
N LEU A 249 19.17 -24.02 -15.67
CA LEU A 249 20.51 -24.25 -16.22
C LEU A 249 21.22 -25.43 -15.53
N LEU A 250 20.98 -25.61 -14.23
CA LEU A 250 21.57 -26.73 -13.46
C LEU A 250 20.95 -28.10 -13.84
N GLN A 251 19.67 -28.16 -14.20
CA GLN A 251 19.05 -29.39 -14.74
C GLN A 251 19.43 -29.69 -16.19
N GLN A 252 19.77 -28.67 -17.00
CA GLN A 252 20.27 -28.89 -18.35
C GLN A 252 21.75 -29.33 -18.38
N HIS A 253 22.55 -28.94 -17.37
CA HIS A 253 23.93 -29.41 -17.26
C HIS A 253 24.07 -30.80 -16.61
N SER A 254 23.15 -31.24 -15.75
CA SER A 254 23.17 -32.63 -15.25
C SER A 254 22.70 -33.64 -16.30
N ASN A 255 21.72 -33.30 -17.14
CA ASN A 255 21.23 -34.18 -18.20
C ASN A 255 22.12 -34.25 -19.47
N LYS A 256 23.15 -33.41 -19.58
CA LYS A 256 24.17 -33.53 -20.64
C LYS A 256 25.39 -34.38 -20.25
N LYS A 257 25.58 -34.67 -18.95
CA LYS A 257 26.69 -35.51 -18.47
C LYS A 257 26.36 -37.00 -18.33
N SER A 258 25.10 -37.41 -18.56
CA SER A 258 24.66 -38.81 -18.53
C SER A 258 24.38 -39.40 -19.93
N LYS A 259 24.81 -38.72 -21.00
CA LYS A 259 24.68 -39.18 -22.40
C LYS A 259 25.99 -39.25 -23.19
N LEU A 260 27.13 -39.05 -22.54
CA LEU A 260 28.41 -39.54 -23.02
C LEU A 260 29.10 -40.22 -21.84
N ASP A 261 29.44 -41.49 -22.07
CA ASP A 261 30.14 -42.47 -21.22
C ASP A 261 29.29 -43.28 -20.22
#